data_AF-A0AAU3IS19-F1
#
_entry.id   AF-A0AAU3IS19-F1
#
_cell.length_a   1.000
_cell.length_b   1.000
_cell.length_c   1.000
_cell.angle_alpha   90.00
_cell.angle_beta   90.00
_cell.angle_gamma   90.00
#
_symmetry.space_group_name_H-M   'P 1'
#
loop_
_entity.id
_entity.type
_entity.pdbx_description
1 polymer ?
#
loop_
_entity_poly.entity_id
_entity_poly.type
_entity_poly.pdbx_seq_one_letter_code
_entity_poly.pdbx_strand_id
1 'polypeptide(L)'
;MSADRLVAGRRPLVVTAAQCAERLRVELEQYGIAADVHEGYGLALVSVWVELVVWTDGGYFRWRSGRTSTSGRPVYAFAPASDVVTAARRVAHRYGQLRQRYPRPPYLAEDGS
;
A
#
# COMPACT_ATOMS: atom_id res chain seq x y z
N MET A 1 2.19 -32.76 -40.02
CA MET A 1 2.85 -31.94 -38.98
C MET A 1 2.39 -30.50 -39.16
N SER A 2 1.36 -30.08 -38.41
CA SER A 2 0.77 -28.74 -38.57
C SER A 2 1.37 -27.79 -37.52
N ALA A 3 1.93 -26.68 -38.00
CA ALA A 3 2.56 -25.63 -37.20
C ALA A 3 1.49 -24.70 -36.60
N ASP A 4 0.62 -25.25 -35.76
CA ASP A 4 -0.53 -24.56 -35.17
C ASP A 4 -0.39 -24.43 -33.63
N ARG A 5 0.85 -24.26 -33.17
CA ARG A 5 1.17 -23.83 -31.81
C ARG A 5 2.06 -22.61 -31.93
N LEU A 6 1.82 -21.60 -31.10
CA LEU A 6 2.34 -20.22 -31.13
C LEU A 6 1.34 -19.34 -31.90
N VAL A 7 0.34 -18.70 -31.29
CA VAL A 7 0.47 -17.68 -30.26
C VAL A 7 -0.78 -17.73 -29.36
N ALA A 8 -0.72 -18.49 -28.27
CA ALA A 8 -1.61 -18.24 -27.15
C ALA A 8 -1.14 -16.91 -26.54
N GLY A 9 -1.73 -15.80 -26.98
CA GLY A 9 -1.43 -14.49 -26.45
C GLY A 9 -1.60 -14.55 -24.93
N ARG A 10 -0.49 -14.44 -24.19
CA ARG A 10 -0.53 -14.18 -22.75
C ARG A 10 -1.29 -12.87 -22.59
N ARG A 11 -2.59 -12.95 -22.31
CA ARG A 11 -3.35 -11.81 -21.83
C ARG A 11 -2.55 -11.29 -20.63
N PRO A 12 -2.10 -10.02 -20.62
CA PRO A 12 -1.35 -9.52 -19.48
C PRO A 12 -2.18 -9.79 -18.23
N LEU A 13 -1.61 -10.55 -17.29
CA LEU A 13 -2.29 -10.87 -16.05
C LEU A 13 -2.59 -9.54 -15.36
N VAL A 14 -3.85 -9.15 -15.34
CA VAL A 14 -4.30 -7.95 -14.63
C VAL A 14 -3.91 -8.16 -13.17
N VAL A 15 -3.02 -7.30 -12.66
CA VAL A 15 -2.58 -7.38 -11.28
C VAL A 15 -3.78 -7.04 -10.39
N THR A 16 -4.14 -7.94 -9.49
CA THR A 16 -5.30 -7.73 -8.61
C THR A 16 -4.99 -6.68 -7.54
N ALA A 17 -6.03 -6.10 -6.94
CA ALA A 17 -5.87 -5.21 -5.79
C ALA A 17 -5.03 -5.84 -4.67
N ALA A 18 -5.27 -7.11 -4.37
CA ALA A 18 -4.53 -7.88 -3.38
C ALA A 18 -3.04 -8.02 -3.74
N GLN A 19 -2.72 -8.34 -5.00
CA GLN A 19 -1.34 -8.42 -5.46
C GLN A 19 -0.63 -7.06 -5.40
N CYS A 20 -1.33 -5.96 -5.71
CA CYS A 20 -0.79 -4.61 -5.56
C CYS A 20 -0.55 -4.27 -4.08
N ALA A 21 -1.48 -4.60 -3.20
CA ALA A 21 -1.35 -4.38 -1.76
C ALA A 21 -0.18 -5.17 -1.16
N GLU A 22 -0.02 -6.44 -1.54
CA GLU A 22 1.09 -7.27 -1.06
C GLU A 22 2.44 -6.76 -1.56
N ARG A 23 2.53 -6.31 -2.82
CA ARG A 23 3.75 -5.66 -3.32
C ARG A 23 4.10 -4.41 -2.53
N LEU A 24 3.10 -3.61 -2.16
CA LEU A 24 3.33 -2.43 -1.33
C LEU A 24 3.77 -2.84 0.09
N ARG A 25 3.17 -3.87 0.69
CA ARG A 25 3.56 -4.41 2.00
C ARG A 25 5.03 -4.82 2.00
N VAL A 26 5.45 -5.60 1.00
CA VAL A 26 6.84 -6.03 0.81
C VAL A 26 7.77 -4.84 0.61
N GLU A 27 7.40 -3.87 -0.23
CA GLU A 27 8.24 -2.69 -0.47
C GLU A 27 8.41 -1.83 0.81
N LEU A 28 7.41 -1.79 1.69
CA LEU A 28 7.48 -1.11 2.98
C LEU A 28 8.46 -1.77 3.96
N GLU A 29 8.74 -3.08 3.82
CA GLU A 29 9.74 -3.77 4.62
C GLU A 29 11.14 -3.18 4.43
N GLN A 30 11.46 -2.65 3.23
CA GLN A 30 12.73 -1.96 2.96
C GLN A 30 12.93 -0.71 3.84
N TYR A 31 11.83 -0.16 4.39
CA TYR A 31 11.85 0.98 5.30
C TYR A 31 11.71 0.57 6.77
N GLY A 32 11.73 -0.74 7.07
CA GLY A 32 11.52 -1.28 8.42
C GLY A 32 10.09 -1.10 8.94
N ILE A 33 9.11 -1.03 8.02
CA ILE A 33 7.71 -0.79 8.36
C ILE A 33 6.93 -2.09 8.18
N ALA A 34 6.51 -2.68 9.30
CA ALA A 34 5.56 -3.78 9.29
C ALA A 34 4.15 -3.24 8.95
N ALA A 35 3.40 -4.00 8.15
CA ALA A 35 2.06 -3.66 7.74
C ALA A 35 1.25 -4.93 7.46
N ASP A 36 -0.07 -4.84 7.64
CA ASP A 36 -1.01 -5.93 7.39
C ASP A 36 -1.82 -5.68 6.11
N VAL A 37 -2.11 -6.74 5.37
CA VAL A 37 -2.92 -6.68 4.15
C VAL A 37 -4.30 -7.28 4.41
N HIS A 38 -5.34 -6.59 3.97
CA HIS A 38 -6.72 -7.07 3.99
C HIS A 38 -7.32 -6.93 2.60
N GLU A 39 -8.04 -7.95 2.11
CA GLU A 39 -8.72 -7.91 0.80
C GLU A 39 -10.23 -8.14 0.92
N GLY A 40 -10.99 -7.61 -0.03
CA GLY A 40 -12.41 -7.88 -0.17
C GLY A 40 -13.04 -7.06 -1.30
N TYR A 41 -14.03 -7.65 -2.00
CA TYR A 41 -14.83 -6.95 -3.02
C TYR A 41 -14.03 -6.23 -4.12
N GLY A 42 -12.89 -6.81 -4.55
CA GLY A 42 -12.02 -6.19 -5.58
C GLY A 42 -11.19 -5.01 -5.06
N LEU A 43 -11.20 -4.76 -3.76
CA LEU A 43 -10.36 -3.77 -3.08
C LEU A 43 -9.39 -4.49 -2.14
N ALA A 44 -8.28 -3.84 -1.85
CA ALA A 44 -7.35 -4.24 -0.82
C ALA A 44 -6.87 -3.04 -0.01
N LEU A 45 -6.51 -3.30 1.25
CA LEU A 45 -6.05 -2.34 2.24
C LEU A 45 -4.70 -2.80 2.78
N VAL A 46 -3.78 -1.86 2.95
CA VAL A 46 -2.53 -2.03 3.69
C VAL A 46 -2.64 -1.18 4.96
N SER A 47 -2.80 -1.83 6.10
CA SER A 47 -2.83 -1.21 7.42
C SER A 47 -1.39 -0.98 7.89
N VAL A 48 -0.96 0.28 7.98
CA VAL A 48 0.45 0.63 8.24
C VAL A 48 0.64 1.17 9.66
N TRP A 49 -0.22 2.12 10.06
CA TRP A 49 -0.16 2.74 11.39
C TRP A 49 -1.50 3.40 11.74
N VAL A 50 -1.63 3.89 12.97
CA VAL A 50 -2.76 4.75 13.33
C VAL A 50 -2.81 5.96 12.38
N GLU A 51 -4.00 6.21 11.83
CA GLU A 51 -4.26 7.25 10.82
C GLU A 51 -3.51 7.08 9.48
N LEU A 52 -2.92 5.89 9.22
CA LEU A 52 -2.28 5.55 7.95
C LEU A 52 -2.71 4.17 7.45
N VAL A 53 -3.73 4.19 6.62
CA VAL A 53 -4.19 3.05 5.83
C VAL A 53 -4.08 3.41 4.36
N VAL A 54 -3.52 2.51 3.56
CA VAL A 54 -3.45 2.64 2.10
C VAL A 54 -4.48 1.71 1.49
N TRP A 55 -5.32 2.20 0.60
CA TRP A 55 -6.26 1.38 -0.18
C TRP A 55 -5.84 1.30 -1.64
N THR A 56 -6.18 0.20 -2.29
CA THR A 56 -6.00 0.00 -3.72
C THR A 56 -7.15 -0.80 -4.34
N ASP A 57 -7.46 -0.44 -5.58
CA ASP A 57 -8.34 -1.16 -6.51
C ASP A 57 -7.55 -1.94 -7.57
N GLY A 58 -6.22 -2.01 -7.42
CA GLY A 58 -5.30 -2.57 -8.41
C GLY A 58 -4.77 -1.56 -9.43
N GLY A 59 -5.42 -0.40 -9.60
CA GLY A 59 -4.97 0.68 -10.47
C GLY A 59 -4.16 1.75 -9.74
N TYR A 60 -4.59 2.12 -8.53
CA TYR A 60 -3.97 3.17 -7.74
C TYR A 60 -3.85 2.80 -6.27
N PHE A 61 -2.81 3.30 -5.62
CA PHE A 61 -2.74 3.45 -4.18
C PHE A 61 -3.30 4.81 -3.79
N ARG A 62 -4.08 4.88 -2.70
CA ARG A 62 -4.49 6.16 -2.09
C ARG A 62 -4.38 6.08 -0.56
N TRP A 63 -4.11 7.19 0.10
CA TRP A 63 -4.00 7.29 1.56
C TRP A 63 -4.20 8.74 2.03
N ARG A 64 -4.45 8.95 3.32
CA ARG A 64 -4.55 10.31 3.88
C ARG A 64 -3.17 10.97 3.86
N SER A 65 -3.07 12.16 3.27
CA SER A 65 -1.80 12.90 3.19
C SER A 65 -1.40 13.56 4.52
N GLY A 66 -2.32 13.64 5.48
CA GLY A 66 -2.16 14.39 6.72
C GLY A 66 -2.53 15.86 6.65
N ARG A 67 -2.87 16.36 5.45
CA ARG A 67 -3.40 17.71 5.26
C ARG A 67 -4.92 17.70 5.36
N THR A 68 -5.46 18.84 5.75
CA THR A 68 -6.90 19.12 5.79
C THR A 68 -7.17 20.26 4.81
N SER A 69 -8.25 20.14 4.02
CA SER A 69 -8.71 21.21 3.13
C SER A 69 -9.23 22.40 3.93
N THR A 70 -9.46 23.53 3.27
CA THR A 70 -10.13 24.70 3.86
C THR A 70 -11.53 24.36 4.38
N SER A 71 -12.20 23.37 3.80
CA SER A 71 -13.50 22.85 4.22
C SER A 71 -13.44 21.79 5.33
N GLY A 72 -12.27 21.55 5.92
CA GLY A 72 -12.12 20.59 7.02
C GLY A 72 -12.03 19.12 6.58
N ARG A 73 -11.99 18.82 5.28
CA ARG A 73 -11.95 17.44 4.77
C ARG A 73 -10.50 16.93 4.67
N PRO A 74 -10.23 15.65 5.00
CA PRO A 74 -8.91 15.05 4.78
C PRO A 74 -8.52 15.09 3.30
N VAL A 75 -7.30 15.55 3.02
CA VAL A 75 -6.72 15.52 1.69
C VAL A 75 -6.04 14.18 1.46
N TYR A 76 -6.39 13.51 0.38
CA TYR A 76 -5.80 12.23 0.00
C TYR A 76 -4.61 12.42 -0.94
N ALA A 77 -3.58 11.61 -0.73
CA ALA A 77 -2.50 11.39 -1.68
C ALA A 77 -2.81 10.13 -2.51
N PHE A 78 -2.22 10.06 -3.70
CA PHE A 78 -2.32 8.91 -4.57
C PHE A 78 -1.00 8.64 -5.30
N ALA A 79 -0.82 7.40 -5.74
CA ALA A 79 0.22 6.95 -6.66
C ALA A 79 -0.33 5.81 -7.54
N PRO A 80 0.09 5.69 -8.82
CA PRO A 80 -0.24 4.54 -9.63
C PRO A 80 0.25 3.24 -8.99
N ALA A 81 -0.52 2.16 -9.10
CA ALA A 81 -0.11 0.86 -8.55
C ALA A 81 1.11 0.26 -9.27
N SER A 82 1.38 0.72 -10.49
CA SER A 82 2.59 0.39 -11.25
C SER A 82 3.87 1.02 -10.69
N ASP A 83 3.76 2.06 -9.85
CA ASP A 83 4.89 2.76 -9.22
C ASP A 83 4.89 2.51 -7.70
N VAL A 84 5.01 1.22 -7.34
CA VAL A 84 4.97 0.76 -5.95
C VAL A 84 6.11 1.33 -5.12
N VAL A 85 7.29 1.50 -5.71
CA VAL A 85 8.48 2.07 -5.04
C VAL A 85 8.21 3.51 -4.61
N THR A 86 7.68 4.35 -5.51
CA THR A 86 7.33 5.73 -5.13
C THR A 86 6.20 5.77 -4.12
N ALA A 87 5.22 4.88 -4.23
CA ALA A 87 4.14 4.76 -3.25
C ALA A 87 4.70 4.44 -1.85
N ALA A 88 5.53 3.39 -1.74
CA ALA A 88 6.15 2.96 -0.49
C ALA A 88 7.00 4.07 0.13
N ARG A 89 7.85 4.73 -0.65
CA ARG A 89 8.66 5.87 -0.17
C ARG A 89 7.81 6.98 0.44
N ARG A 90 6.70 7.34 -0.21
CA ARG A 90 5.82 8.42 0.26
C ARG A 90 4.99 8.00 1.48
N VAL A 91 4.58 6.74 1.53
CA VAL A 91 3.91 6.15 2.70
C VAL A 91 4.88 6.09 3.89
N ALA A 92 6.12 5.67 3.68
CA ALA A 92 7.17 5.64 4.71
C ALA A 92 7.48 7.04 5.26
N HIS A 93 7.56 8.05 4.38
CA HIS A 93 7.70 9.44 4.82
C HIS A 93 6.52 9.86 5.71
N ARG A 94 5.28 9.52 5.33
CA ARG A 94 4.09 9.83 6.11
C ARG A 94 4.06 9.07 7.44
N TYR A 95 4.49 7.82 7.45
CA TYR A 95 4.64 7.01 8.65
C TYR A 95 5.58 7.68 9.65
N GLY A 96 6.74 8.16 9.20
CA GLY A 96 7.68 8.91 10.04
C GLY A 96 7.07 10.14 10.70
N GLN A 97 6.27 10.91 9.95
CA GLN A 97 5.52 12.06 10.50
C GLN A 97 4.51 11.63 11.58
N LEU A 98 3.81 10.50 11.36
CA LEU A 98 2.80 10.01 12.30
C LEU A 98 3.41 9.39 13.55
N ARG A 99 4.56 8.70 13.45
CA ARG A 99 5.27 8.17 14.62
C ARG A 99 5.67 9.23 15.63
N GLN A 100 5.98 10.45 15.18
CA GLN A 100 6.29 11.56 16.07
C GLN A 100 5.07 12.04 16.86
N ARG A 101 3.87 11.93 16.26
CA ARG A 101 2.61 12.36 16.86
C ARG A 101 1.95 11.27 17.71
N TYR A 102 2.08 10.02 17.27
CA TYR A 102 1.52 8.83 17.90
C TYR A 102 2.65 7.82 18.10
N PRO A 103 3.47 7.98 19.16
CA PRO A 103 4.53 7.03 19.46
C PRO A 103 3.92 5.65 19.74
N ARG A 104 4.67 4.58 19.39
CA ARG A 104 4.27 3.21 19.74
C ARG A 104 4.10 3.13 21.26
N PRO A 105 2.95 2.67 21.78
CA PRO A 105 2.79 2.47 23.20
C PRO A 105 3.87 1.51 23.74
N PRO A 106 4.46 1.77 24.92
CA PRO A 106 5.59 0.99 25.45
C PRO A 106 5.28 -0.51 25.59
N TYR A 107 4.03 -0.88 25.87
CA TYR A 107 3.61 -2.27 26.05
C TYR A 107 3.48 -3.08 24.76
N LEU A 108 3.59 -2.43 23.58
CA LEU A 108 3.69 -3.12 22.30
C LEU A 108 5.15 -3.28 21.87
N ALA A 109 6.15 -2.84 22.64
CA ALA A 109 7.56 -2.97 22.27
C ALA A 109 8.12 -4.38 22.45
N GLU A 110 7.39 -5.26 23.16
CA GLU A 110 7.83 -6.61 23.49
C GLU A 110 7.12 -7.62 22.58
N ASP A 111 7.71 -7.89 21.43
CA ASP A 111 7.44 -9.12 20.66
C ASP A 111 8.71 -9.44 19.84
N GLY A 112 9.52 -10.38 20.35
CA GLY A 112 10.62 -11.00 19.61
C GLY A 112 11.97 -11.00 20.33
N SER A 113 12.14 -11.88 21.33
CA SER A 113 13.42 -12.59 21.55
C SER A 113 13.37 -13.92 20.81
#